data_AF-Q112S6-F1
#
_entry.id   AF-Q112S6-F1
#
_cell.length_a   1.000
_cell.length_b   1.000
_cell.length_c   1.000
_cell.angle_alpha   90.00
_cell.angle_beta   90.00
_cell.angle_gamma   90.00
#
_symmetry.space_group_name_H-M   'P 1'
#
loop_
_entity.id
_entity.type
_entity.pdbx_description
1 polymer ?
#
loop_
_entity_poly.entity_id
_entity_poly.type
_entity_poly.pdbx_seq_one_letter_code
_entity_poly.pdbx_strand_id
1 'polypeptide(L)' 'MDIGIGTALIVENLLQIEPDYRITGIDTSESLLEEAQKRLGKKVDLYFQNVSELDIGKKFDVAYSRGAA' A
#
# COMPACT_ATOMS: atom_id res chain seq x y z
N MET A 1 6.67 2.17 2.15
CA MET A 1 6.01 1.62 0.96
C MET A 1 5.64 0.18 1.21
N ASP A 2 4.39 -0.21 0.92
CA ASP A 2 3.91 -1.60 0.99
C ASP A 2 3.78 -2.19 -0.42
N ILE A 3 4.49 -3.28 -0.69
CA ILE A 3 4.55 -3.98 -1.98
C ILE A 3 3.69 -5.24 -1.87
N GLY A 4 2.56 -5.25 -2.60
CA GLY A 4 1.51 -6.25 -2.45
C GLY A 4 0.60 -5.92 -1.28
N ILE A 5 0.13 -4.67 -1.22
CA ILE A 5 -0.66 -4.13 -0.09
C ILE A 5 -2.00 -4.87 0.09
N GLY A 6 -2.52 -5.51 -0.96
CA GLY A 6 -3.81 -6.18 -0.98
C GLY A 6 -4.94 -5.23 -0.53
N THR A 7 -5.75 -5.68 0.42
CA THR A 7 -6.88 -4.90 0.98
C THR A 7 -6.46 -3.89 2.05
N ALA A 8 -5.16 -3.69 2.26
CA ALA A 8 -4.55 -2.75 3.20
C ALA A 8 -4.87 -2.96 4.69
N LEU A 9 -5.23 -4.18 5.10
CA LEU A 9 -5.56 -4.50 6.50
C LEU A 9 -4.40 -4.23 7.48
N ILE A 10 -3.16 -4.56 7.10
CA ILE A 10 -1.99 -4.28 7.97
C ILE A 10 -1.74 -2.78 8.07
N VAL A 11 -1.85 -2.07 6.95
CA VAL A 11 -1.67 -0.62 6.91
C VAL A 11 -2.71 0.09 7.75
N GLU A 12 -3.96 -0.40 7.78
CA GLU A 12 -5.00 0.10 8.70
C GLU A 12 -4.55 0.02 10.15
N ASN A 13 -4.10 -1.15 10.60
CA ASN A 13 -3.63 -1.34 11.97
C ASN A 13 -2.41 -0.47 12.27
N LEU A 14 -1.49 -0.31 11.31
CA LEU A 14 -0.31 0.50 11.48
C LEU A 14 -0.66 1.99 11.64
N LEU A 15 -1.60 2.50 10.84
CA LEU A 15 -2.08 3.88 10.93
C LEU A 15 -2.95 4.15 12.17
N GLN A 16 -3.49 3.10 12.81
CA GLN A 16 -4.12 3.23 14.13
C GLN A 16 -3.09 3.43 15.24
N ILE A 17 -1.91 2.83 15.10
CA ILE A 17 -0.81 2.94 16.08
C ILE A 17 -0.03 4.24 15.87
N GLU A 18 0.30 4.57 14.61
CA GLU A 18 1.02 5.76 14.21
C GLU A 18 0.33 6.45 13.02
N PRO A 19 -0.59 7.40 13.30
CA PRO A 19 -1.40 8.07 12.26
C PRO A 19 -0.61 8.96 11.31
N ASP A 20 0.59 9.40 11.68
CA ASP A 20 1.36 10.37 10.90
C ASP A 20 2.21 9.73 9.80
N TYR A 21 2.24 8.38 9.73
CA TYR A 21 2.92 7.70 8.65
C TYR A 21 2.29 8.00 7.28
N ARG A 22 3.17 8.36 6.34
CA ARG A 22 2.83 8.51 4.93
C ARG A 22 3.06 7.18 4.23
N ILE A 23 1.98 6.48 3.93
CA ILE A 23 2.06 5.13 3.36
C ILE A 23 1.61 5.17 1.91
N THR A 24 2.49 4.66 1.04
CA THR A 24 2.18 4.33 -0.35
C THR A 24 2.12 2.81 -0.48
N GLY A 25 1.06 2.31 -1.10
CA GLY A 25 0.85 0.90 -1.38
C GLY A 25 0.74 0.61 -2.87
N ILE A 26 1.27 -0.53 -3.30
CA ILE A 26 1.04 -1.05 -4.65
C ILE A 26 0.46 -2.45 -4.60
N ASP A 27 -0.36 -2.78 -5.58
CA ASP A 27 -0.82 -4.14 -5.85
C ASP A 27 -1.05 -4.35 -7.34
N THR A 28 -1.00 -5.59 -7.80
CA THR A 28 -1.32 -5.99 -9.17
C THR A 28 -2.79 -6.36 -9.36
N SER A 29 -3.61 -6.24 -8.32
CA SER A 29 -5.06 -6.48 -8.35
C SER A 29 -5.84 -5.19 -8.11
N GLU A 30 -6.55 -4.73 -9.14
CA GLU A 30 -7.39 -3.52 -9.05
C GLU A 30 -8.51 -3.68 -8.02
N SER A 31 -9.14 -4.86 -7.94
CA SER A 31 -10.21 -5.12 -6.96
C SER A 31 -9.73 -5.05 -5.52
N LEU A 32 -8.50 -5.51 -5.23
CA LEU A 32 -7.92 -5.38 -3.89
C LEU A 32 -7.63 -3.92 -3.55
N LEU A 33 -7.15 -3.14 -4.53
CA LEU A 33 -6.93 -1.71 -4.34
C LEU A 33 -8.23 -0.92 -4.15
N GLU A 34 -9.32 -1.30 -4.80
CA GLU A 34 -10.64 -0.71 -4.53
C GLU A 34 -11.08 -0.97 -3.08
N GLU A 35 -10.86 -2.18 -2.56
CA GLU A 35 -11.14 -2.50 -1.16
C GLU A 35 -10.23 -1.72 -0.20
N ALA A 36 -8.93 -1.62 -0.50
CA ALA A 36 -7.99 -0.80 0.26
C ALA A 36 -8.41 0.68 0.27
N GLN A 37 -8.85 1.20 -0.88
CA GLN A 37 -9.30 2.57 -1.04
C GLN A 37 -10.57 2.84 -0.22
N LYS A 38 -11.51 1.89 -0.18
CA LYS A 38 -12.70 1.95 0.70
C LYS A 38 -12.32 1.92 2.18
N ARG A 39 -11.34 1.08 2.56
CA ARG A 39 -10.88 0.93 3.94
C ARG A 39 -10.17 2.18 4.47
N LEU A 40 -9.23 2.73 3.70
CA LEU A 40 -8.31 3.76 4.18
C LEU A 40 -8.59 5.16 3.63
N GLY A 41 -9.41 5.28 2.59
CA GLY A 41 -9.70 6.57 1.99
C GLY A 41 -8.42 7.29 1.56
N LYS A 42 -8.33 8.59 1.88
CA LYS A 42 -7.19 9.45 1.51
C LYS A 42 -5.98 9.33 2.44
N LYS A 43 -5.99 8.40 3.41
CA LYS A 43 -4.86 8.20 4.34
C LYS A 43 -3.64 7.56 3.69
N VAL A 44 -3.81 6.99 2.49
CA VAL A 44 -2.78 6.28 1.75
C VAL A 44 -2.80 6.68 0.28
N ASP A 45 -1.63 6.63 -0.36
CA ASP A 45 -1.51 6.67 -1.82
C ASP A 45 -1.51 5.24 -2.35
N LEU A 46 -2.39 4.91 -3.29
CA LEU A 46 -2.49 3.57 -3.89
C LEU A 46 -2.17 3.62 -5.38
N TYR A 47 -1.38 2.67 -5.87
CA TYR A 47 -1.05 2.54 -7.28
C TYR A 47 -1.25 1.11 -7.76
N PHE A 48 -1.99 0.95 -8.86
CA PHE A 48 -2.06 -0.31 -9.60
C PHE A 48 -0.80 -0.46 -10.45
N GLN A 49 0.19 -1.19 -9.93
CA GLN A 49 1.48 -1.40 -10.60
C GLN A 49 2.08 -2.74 -10.23
N ASN A 50 2.82 -3.32 -11.17
CA ASN A 50 3.72 -4.45 -10.90
C ASN A 50 5.04 -3.91 -10.35
N VAL A 51 5.56 -4.53 -9.27
CA VAL A 51 6.85 -4.16 -8.68
C VAL A 51 8.02 -4.28 -9.66
N SER A 52 7.96 -5.18 -10.64
CA SER A 52 9.01 -5.32 -11.66
C SER A 52 9.08 -4.13 -12.64
N GLU A 53 8.00 -3.35 -12.73
CA GLU A 53 7.84 -2.19 -13.61
C GLU A 53 7.59 -0.91 -12.81
N LEU A 54 7.98 -0.92 -11.53
CA LEU A 54 7.67 0.14 -10.59
C LEU A 54 8.28 1.48 -11.01
N ASP A 55 7.43 2.46 -11.30
CA ASP A 55 7.83 3.83 -11.56
C ASP A 55 6.87 4.80 -10.86
N ILE A 56 7.28 5.23 -9.65
CA ILE A 56 6.50 6.14 -8.79
C ILE A 56 7.22 7.48 -8.61
N GLY A 57 8.48 7.62 -9.06
CA GLY A 57 9.26 8.85 -8.94
C GLY A 57 9.47 9.35 -7.49
N LYS A 58 9.25 8.49 -6.48
CA LYS A 58 9.37 8.81 -5.05
C LYS A 58 10.43 7.94 -4.39
N LYS A 59 11.07 8.46 -3.34
CA LYS A 59 11.92 7.70 -2.42
C LYS A 59 11.12 7.38 -1.16
N PHE A 60 11.44 6.25 -0.53
CA PHE A 60 10.79 5.79 0.69
C PHE A 60 11.84 5.47 1.74
N ASP A 61 11.55 5.77 3.01
CA ASP A 61 12.43 5.42 4.13
C ASP A 61 12.45 3.91 4.37
N VAL A 62 11.31 3.26 4.13
CA VAL A 62 11.12 1.82 4.31
C VAL A 62 10.31 1.25 3.14
N ALA A 63 10.75 0.09 2.64
CA ALA A 63 9.95 -0.78 1.78
C ALA A 63 9.62 -2.08 2.53
N TYR A 64 8.36 -2.48 2.46
CA TYR A 64 7.83 -3.68 3.09
C TYR A 64 7.16 -4.53 2.02
N SER A 65 7.35 -5.84 2.07
CA SER A 65 6.66 -6.79 1.20
C SER A 65 6.45 -8.08 1.97
N ARG A 66 5.35 -8.76 1.66
CA ARG A 66 5.08 -10.10 2.13
C ARG A 66 4.67 -10.97 0.96
N GLY A 67 5.36 -12.10 0.80
CA GLY A 67 4.87 -13.17 -0.05
C GLY A 67 3.67 -13.85 0.62
N ALA A 68 2.57 -14.02 -0.11
CA ALA A 68 1.60 -15.05 0.22
C ALA A 68 2.20 -16.39 -0.24
N ALA A 69 2.37 -17.33 0.68
CA ALA A 69 2.68 -18.72 0.37
C ALA A 69 1.38 -19.48 0.05
#